data_AF-A0A949DUX9-F1
#
_entry.id   AF-A0A949DUX9-F1
#
_cell.length_a   1.000
_cell.length_b   1.000
_cell.length_c   1.000
_cell.angle_alpha   90.00
_cell.angle_beta   90.00
_cell.angle_gamma   90.00
#
_symmetry.space_group_name_H-M   'P 1'
#
loop_
_entity.id
_entity.type
_entity.pdbx_description
1 polymer ?
#
loop_
_entity_poly.entity_id
_entity_poly.type
_entity_poly.pdbx_seq_one_letter_code
_entity_poly.pdbx_strand_id
1 'polypeptide(L)' 'MIRRYSLKDLYDVPRGNPDWIRDNPGTAAEEFLRQHPEFIGEKPPWPFNESPLTENVTHWSGAWLRRKEYP' A
#
# COMPACT_ATOMS: atom_id res chain seq x y z
N MET A 1 -9.84 -11.27 12.98
CA MET A 1 -9.43 -11.25 11.56
C MET A 1 -9.89 -9.93 10.97
N ILE A 2 -9.04 -8.90 10.95
CA ILE A 2 -9.39 -7.59 10.37
C ILE A 2 -9.29 -7.75 8.86
N ARG A 3 -10.43 -7.77 8.15
CA ARG A 3 -10.43 -7.73 6.68
C ARG A 3 -9.97 -6.35 6.25
N ARG A 4 -8.76 -6.27 5.70
CA ARG A 4 -8.24 -5.04 5.09
C ARG A 4 -8.77 -4.94 3.68
N TYR A 5 -9.70 -4.03 3.46
CA TYR A 5 -10.18 -3.69 2.13
C TYR A 5 -9.27 -2.60 1.56
N SER A 6 -8.72 -2.83 0.38
CA SER A 6 -8.07 -1.79 -0.41
C SER A 6 -9.14 -1.00 -1.20
N LEU A 7 -8.79 0.17 -1.74
CA LEU A 7 -9.69 0.98 -2.58
C LEU A 7 -10.27 0.17 -3.76
N LYS A 8 -9.48 -0.77 -4.31
CA LYS A 8 -9.94 -1.71 -5.35
C LYS A 8 -11.00 -2.71 -4.87
N ASP A 9 -11.15 -2.92 -3.57
CA ASP A 9 -12.16 -3.79 -2.97
C ASP A 9 -13.41 -3.00 -2.52
N LEU A 10 -13.33 -1.66 -2.58
CA LEU A 10 -14.37 -0.71 -2.17
C LEU A 10 -14.94 0.08 -3.37
N TYR A 11 -14.77 -0.43 -4.59
CA TYR A 11 -15.27 0.24 -5.80
C TYR A 11 -16.81 0.20 -5.92
N ASP A 12 -17.44 -0.84 -5.36
CA ASP A 12 -18.89 -1.15 -5.49
C ASP A 12 -19.69 -0.92 -4.19
N VAL A 13 -19.14 -0.18 -3.22
CA VAL A 13 -19.86 0.18 -1.98
C VAL A 13 -20.55 1.53 -2.13
N PRO A 14 -21.53 1.89 -1.26
CA PRO A 14 -22.04 3.24 -1.21
C PRO A 14 -20.92 4.26 -0.95
N ARG A 15 -20.77 5.25 -1.84
CA ARG A 15 -19.63 6.20 -1.94
C ARG A 15 -18.32 5.61 -2.48
N GLY A 16 -18.35 4.40 -3.03
CA GLY A 16 -17.31 3.82 -3.85
C GLY A 16 -17.23 4.50 -5.21
N ASN A 17 -16.04 4.50 -5.81
CA ASN A 17 -15.84 4.91 -7.20
C ASN A 17 -15.37 3.69 -8.02
N PRO A 18 -16.06 3.30 -9.10
CA PRO A 18 -15.63 2.25 -10.03
C PRO A 18 -14.20 2.44 -10.56
N ASP A 19 -13.76 3.69 -10.72
CA ASP A 19 -12.42 4.00 -11.21
C ASP A 19 -11.32 3.53 -10.24
N TRP A 20 -11.62 3.35 -8.95
CA TRP A 20 -10.67 2.86 -7.95
C TRP A 20 -10.16 1.44 -8.19
N ILE A 21 -10.78 0.68 -9.10
CA ILE A 21 -10.21 -0.59 -9.58
C ILE A 21 -8.82 -0.36 -10.20
N ARG A 22 -8.62 0.79 -10.84
CA ARG A 22 -7.40 1.11 -11.63
C ARG A 22 -6.70 2.36 -11.11
N ASP A 23 -7.46 3.40 -10.76
CA ASP A 23 -6.97 4.65 -10.17
C ASP A 23 -6.97 4.55 -8.64
N ASN A 24 -5.99 3.84 -8.11
CA ASN A 24 -5.77 3.77 -6.68
C ASN A 24 -4.27 3.82 -6.34
N PRO A 25 -3.91 4.26 -5.11
CA PRO A 25 -2.51 4.37 -4.70
C PRO A 25 -1.72 3.06 -4.75
N GLY A 26 -2.37 1.90 -4.62
CA GLY A 26 -1.73 0.59 -4.73
C GLY A 26 -1.31 0.27 -6.16
N THR A 27 -2.23 0.43 -7.11
CA THR A 27 -1.96 0.25 -8.54
C THR A 27 -0.93 1.27 -9.04
N ALA A 28 -1.01 2.52 -8.59
CA ALA A 28 -0.01 3.54 -8.92
C ALA A 28 1.39 3.16 -8.39
N ALA A 29 1.49 2.63 -7.16
CA ALA A 29 2.76 2.17 -6.60
C ALA A 29 3.33 0.96 -7.36
N GLU A 30 2.50 0.01 -7.78
CA GLU A 30 2.91 -1.14 -8.60
C GLU A 30 3.40 -0.72 -10.00
N GLU A 31 2.74 0.25 -10.63
CA GLU A 31 3.17 0.80 -11.92
C GLU A 31 4.49 1.58 -11.79
N PHE A 32 4.65 2.33 -10.70
CA PHE A 32 5.88 3.04 -10.40
C PHE A 32 7.06 2.05 -10.19
N LEU A 33 6.87 1.00 -9.40
CA LEU A 33 7.90 -0.03 -9.19
C LEU A 33 8.30 -0.77 -10.47
N ARG A 34 7.36 -0.94 -11.42
CA ARG A 34 7.67 -1.53 -12.74
C ARG A 34 8.57 -0.64 -13.59
N GLN A 35 8.43 0.67 -13.48
CA GLN A 35 9.21 1.64 -14.26
C GLN A 35 10.52 2.05 -13.56
N HIS A 36 10.57 1.92 -12.23
CA HIS A 36 11.66 2.39 -11.39
C HIS A 36 12.28 1.23 -10.59
N PRO A 37 13.15 0.40 -11.20
CA PRO A 37 13.80 -0.73 -10.53
C PRO A 37 14.72 -0.32 -9.38
N GLU A 38 15.04 0.97 -9.26
CA GLU A 38 15.74 1.58 -8.13
C GLU A 38 14.88 1.68 -6.86
N PHE A 39 13.59 1.33 -6.91
CA PHE A 39 12.72 1.25 -5.75
C PHE A 39 12.30 -0.20 -5.45
N ILE A 40 11.92 -0.45 -4.19
CA ILE A 40 11.28 -1.69 -3.75
C ILE A 40 9.99 -1.39 -3.00
N GLY A 41 9.00 -2.27 -3.15
CA GLY A 41 7.75 -2.26 -2.39
C GLY A 41 7.94 -2.86 -0.99
N GLU A 42 8.77 -2.22 -0.16
CA GLU A 42 9.03 -2.70 1.20
C GLU A 42 8.34 -1.83 2.25
N LYS A 43 7.67 -2.49 3.18
CA LYS A 43 7.03 -1.85 4.32
C LYS A 43 8.12 -1.46 5.34
N PRO A 44 8.15 -0.21 5.84
CA PRO A 44 9.14 0.19 6.83
C PRO A 44 8.92 -0.59 8.14
N PRO A 45 10.01 -1.04 8.79
CA PRO A 45 9.92 -1.59 10.14
C PRO A 45 9.46 -0.49 11.10
N TRP A 46 8.77 -0.88 12.18
CA TRP A 46 8.47 0.08 13.22
C TRP A 46 9.73 0.43 14.00
N PRO A 47 10.07 1.73 14.15
CA PRO A 47 11.17 2.13 15.01
C PRO A 47 10.87 1.84 16.48
N PHE A 48 9.58 1.78 16.85
CA PHE A 48 9.11 1.50 18.20
C PHE A 48 7.66 1.00 18.17
N ASN A 49 7.34 -0.02 18.98
CA ASN A 49 5.98 -0.55 19.11
C ASN A 49 5.77 -1.14 20.52
N GLU A 50 4.99 -0.46 21.35
CA GLU A 50 4.55 -0.94 22.67
C GLU A 50 3.19 -1.65 22.64
N SER A 51 2.59 -1.78 21.45
CA SER A 51 1.29 -2.42 21.26
C SER A 51 1.44 -3.87 20.80
N PRO A 52 0.44 -4.74 21.06
CA PRO A 52 0.42 -6.12 20.54
C PRO A 52 0.14 -6.19 19.02
N LEU A 53 0.14 -5.05 18.33
CA LEU A 53 -0.04 -5.01 16.88
C LEU A 53 1.16 -5.68 16.22
N THR A 54 0.91 -6.51 15.21
CA THR A 54 1.94 -7.18 14.41
C THR A 54 2.07 -6.56 13.01
N GLU A 55 1.16 -5.66 12.64
CA GLU A 55 1.07 -5.08 11.31
C GLU A 55 0.65 -3.60 11.34
N ASN A 56 1.11 -2.79 10.36
CA ASN A 56 0.76 -1.36 10.29
C ASN A 56 -0.71 -1.22 9.95
N VAL A 57 -1.47 -0.52 10.79
CA VAL A 57 -2.86 -0.15 10.48
C VAL A 57 -2.79 1.14 9.66
N THR A 58 -2.83 1.00 8.33
CA THR A 58 -2.86 2.12 7.39
C THR A 58 -3.96 1.91 6.36
N HIS A 59 -4.59 3.00 5.93
CA HIS A 59 -5.54 3.00 4.81
C HIS A 59 -4.83 2.76 3.46
N TRP A 60 -3.49 2.79 3.42
CA TRP A 60 -2.67 2.56 2.23
C TRP A 60 -1.88 1.26 2.35
N SER A 61 -2.57 0.13 2.48
CA SER A 61 -1.93 -1.17 2.49
C SER A 61 -1.28 -1.46 1.13
N GLY A 62 0.05 -1.36 1.05
CA GLY A 62 0.82 -1.76 -0.14
C GLY A 62 1.40 -0.63 -0.98
N ALA A 63 1.17 0.64 -0.63
CA ALA A 63 1.74 1.79 -1.36
C ALA A 63 3.08 2.28 -0.80
N TRP A 64 3.84 1.41 -0.12
CA TRP A 64 5.14 1.76 0.46
C TRP A 64 6.24 1.58 -0.57
N LEU A 65 7.03 2.63 -0.79
CA LEU A 65 8.16 2.62 -1.72
C LEU A 65 9.43 2.97 -0.94
N ARG A 66 10.44 2.12 -1.02
CA ARG A 66 11.79 2.41 -0.50
C ARG A 66 12.76 2.49 -1.67
N ARG A 67 13.52 3.58 -1.75
CA ARG A 67 14.64 3.66 -2.70
C ARG A 67 15.72 2.68 -2.25
N LYS A 68 16.18 1.82 -3.15
CA LYS A 68 17.39 1.04 -2.94
C LYS A 68 18.54 2.04 -2.77
N GLU A 69 19.28 1.94 -1.66
CA GLU A 69 20.57 2.63 -1.63
C GLU A 69 21.45 2.00 -2.71
N TYR A 70 22.06 2.85 -3.51
CA TYR A 70 23.12 2.43 -4.43
C TYR A 70 24.34 2.09 -3.56
N PRO A 71 25.03 0.95 -3.80
CA PRO A 71 26.21 0.58 -3.03
C PRO A 71 27.33 1.62 -3.11
#